data_AF-A0A7C5S5R1-F1
#
_entry.id   AF-A0A7C5S5R1-F1
#
_cell.length_a   1.000
_cell.length_b   1.000
_cell.length_c   1.000
_cell.angle_alpha   90.00
_cell.angle_beta   90.00
_cell.angle_gamma   90.00
#
_symmetry.space_group_name_H-M   'P 1'
#
loop_
_entity.id
_entity.type
_entity.pdbx_description
1 polymer ?
#
loop_
_entity_poly.entity_id
_entity_poly.type
_entity_poly.pdbx_seq_one_letter_code
_entity_poly.pdbx_strand_id
1 'polypeptide(L)'
;MELELPIITVSELTQQLQLLVEESFPYVRVRGEISNYKLHTSGHRYFTLKDEGAQLACVLWRGRPLSFEPQDGMRVVAEGSLTVRPQRGQYQLDCWSLRPDGIGSLYEAFERLKQELHARGWFAEERKRPLPRLILRIGIATSPTGAAIHDMLTTLRRRMPAATIYFRPTIVQGEYAPADIAQAIFELNQTDAQVIIVGRGGGSLEDLWAFNTLEVAEAIYHSRIPIVSAVGHEIDYTIADFVADVRAPTPTAAAELVSQFGSHAMLDWLAGLEQRLWSDVTRSLERARVRLSWLAQHSAFRRFRERLHLTMQDLDELADRLNRAAEQTLRQARERLAAIEAHCQSLHPLAPLRRGFALLQAFGRYLPADMSLRGLRQLDIVRLHERARVRLLAVSGINQPSPTEHGPTDDRTTQPTLF
;
A
#
# COMPACT_ATOMS: atom_id res chain seq x y z
N MET A 1 -100.93 30.97 41.69
CA MET A 1 -101.07 29.89 40.70
C MET A 1 -99.98 28.89 41.04
N GLU A 2 -100.31 27.90 41.86
CA GLU A 2 -99.38 26.79 42.15
C GLU A 2 -99.12 26.09 40.82
N LEU A 3 -97.86 26.09 40.37
CA LEU A 3 -97.45 25.27 39.25
C LEU A 3 -97.56 23.81 39.71
N GLU A 4 -98.62 23.12 39.31
CA GLU A 4 -98.67 21.67 39.33
C GLU A 4 -97.56 21.15 38.40
N LEU A 5 -96.42 20.82 38.99
CA LEU A 5 -95.34 20.16 38.28
C LEU A 5 -95.78 18.71 38.01
N PRO A 6 -95.78 18.24 36.76
CA PRO A 6 -96.15 16.87 36.44
C PRO A 6 -95.21 15.89 37.13
N ILE A 7 -95.77 14.88 37.80
CA ILE A 7 -95.01 13.78 38.42
C ILE A 7 -94.58 12.84 37.31
N ILE A 8 -93.29 12.85 36.97
CA ILE A 8 -92.67 11.94 35.99
C ILE A 8 -91.91 10.82 36.70
N THR A 9 -91.89 9.65 36.08
CA THR A 9 -91.13 8.50 36.58
C THR A 9 -89.63 8.66 36.31
N VAL A 10 -88.80 7.93 37.06
CA VAL A 10 -87.34 7.91 36.86
C VAL A 10 -86.97 7.50 35.43
N SER A 11 -87.71 6.56 34.84
CA SER A 11 -87.52 6.10 33.47
C SER A 11 -87.85 7.19 32.45
N GLU A 12 -88.96 7.92 32.64
CA GLU A 12 -89.35 9.04 31.76
C GLU A 12 -88.34 10.18 31.84
N LEU A 13 -87.87 10.52 33.04
CA LEU A 13 -86.82 11.54 33.21
C LEU A 13 -85.51 11.12 32.53
N THR A 14 -85.11 9.85 32.66
CA THR A 14 -83.87 9.35 32.03
C THR A 14 -83.98 9.35 30.50
N GLN A 15 -85.15 9.00 29.94
CA GLN A 15 -85.39 9.09 28.50
C GLN A 15 -85.38 10.53 28.00
N GLN A 16 -85.96 11.47 28.74
CA GLN A 16 -85.90 12.89 28.39
C GLN A 16 -84.45 13.42 28.41
N LEU A 17 -83.65 13.03 29.42
CA LEU A 17 -82.23 13.37 29.48
C LEU A 17 -81.43 12.74 28.33
N GLN A 18 -81.74 11.49 27.96
CA GLN A 18 -81.11 10.83 26.81
C GLN A 18 -81.36 11.63 25.53
N LEU A 19 -82.61 11.99 25.25
CA LEU A 19 -82.97 12.77 24.05
C LEU A 19 -82.27 14.13 24.03
N LEU A 20 -82.31 14.86 25.14
CA LEU A 20 -81.62 16.15 25.28
C LEU A 20 -80.12 16.06 25.03
N VAL A 21 -79.47 15.02 25.56
CA VAL A 21 -78.03 14.81 25.40
C VAL A 21 -77.68 14.42 23.97
N GLU A 22 -78.44 13.50 23.37
CA GLU A 22 -78.22 13.06 21.98
C GLU A 22 -78.46 14.19 20.97
N GLU A 23 -79.46 15.04 21.21
CA GLU A 23 -79.73 16.23 20.39
C GLU A 23 -78.69 17.35 20.57
N SER A 24 -78.23 17.57 21.81
CA SER A 24 -77.27 18.64 22.12
C SER A 24 -75.83 18.28 21.73
N PHE A 25 -75.47 17.00 21.76
CA PHE A 25 -74.10 16.51 21.54
C PHE A 25 -74.00 15.38 20.49
N PRO A 26 -74.50 15.62 19.25
CA PRO A 26 -74.47 14.61 18.19
C PRO A 26 -73.05 14.34 17.67
N TYR A 27 -72.14 15.33 17.75
CA TYR A 27 -70.73 15.20 17.37
C TYR A 27 -69.87 15.94 18.39
N VAL A 28 -69.07 15.20 19.15
CA VAL A 28 -68.13 15.76 20.14
C VAL A 28 -66.74 15.18 19.97
N ARG A 29 -65.74 16.00 20.33
CA ARG A 29 -64.33 15.60 20.42
C ARG A 29 -63.89 15.78 21.86
N VAL A 30 -63.48 14.68 22.48
CA VAL A 30 -63.12 14.64 23.90
C VAL A 30 -61.68 14.18 24.03
N ARG A 31 -60.87 14.99 24.71
CA ARG A 31 -59.50 14.67 25.09
C ARG A 31 -59.50 14.01 26.46
N GLY A 32 -58.73 12.94 26.62
CA GLY A 32 -58.52 12.33 27.93
C GLY A 32 -57.46 11.24 27.89
N GLU A 33 -57.06 10.79 29.07
CA GLU A 33 -56.20 9.61 29.24
C GLU A 33 -57.08 8.35 29.25
N ILE A 34 -56.66 7.32 28.52
CA ILE A 34 -57.31 6.01 28.54
C ILE A 34 -57.07 5.33 29.89
N SER A 35 -58.14 4.79 30.45
CA SER A 35 -58.11 3.90 31.61
C SER A 35 -59.11 2.75 31.45
N ASN A 36 -58.86 1.62 32.11
CA ASN A 36 -59.74 0.46 32.10
C ASN A 36 -60.03 -0.08 30.70
N TYR A 37 -59.07 -0.01 29.79
CA TYR A 37 -59.21 -0.53 28.42
C TYR A 37 -59.47 -2.05 28.43
N LYS A 38 -60.55 -2.46 27.76
CA LYS A 38 -60.96 -3.85 27.63
C LYS A 38 -61.43 -4.15 26.21
N LEU A 39 -60.77 -5.12 25.57
CA LEU A 39 -61.25 -5.73 24.34
C LEU A 39 -62.23 -6.86 24.70
N HIS A 40 -63.50 -6.70 24.36
CA HIS A 40 -64.53 -7.71 24.60
C HIS A 40 -64.47 -8.82 23.53
N THR A 41 -64.90 -10.03 23.87
CA THR A 41 -64.95 -11.19 22.94
C THR A 41 -65.80 -10.95 21.69
N SER A 42 -66.72 -10.00 21.73
CA SER A 42 -67.52 -9.55 20.58
C SER A 42 -66.77 -8.65 19.59
N GLY A 43 -65.55 -8.22 19.93
CA GLY A 43 -64.72 -7.32 19.14
C GLY A 43 -64.99 -5.83 19.37
N HIS A 44 -65.79 -5.47 20.38
CA HIS A 44 -65.95 -4.09 20.83
C HIS A 44 -64.87 -3.73 21.84
N ARG A 45 -64.44 -2.48 21.82
CA ARG A 45 -63.44 -1.96 22.76
C ARG A 45 -64.15 -1.00 23.71
N TYR A 46 -64.02 -1.27 25.00
CA TYR A 46 -64.55 -0.42 26.06
C TYR A 46 -63.39 0.21 26.80
N PHE A 47 -63.47 1.50 27.10
CA PHE A 47 -62.48 2.22 27.87
C PHE A 47 -63.10 3.44 28.54
N THR A 48 -62.41 4.02 29.51
CA THR A 48 -62.83 5.26 30.16
C THR A 48 -61.80 6.33 29.84
N LEU A 49 -62.26 7.47 29.34
CA LEU A 49 -61.45 8.68 29.24
C LEU A 49 -61.53 9.42 30.57
N LYS A 50 -60.38 9.76 31.14
CA LYS A 50 -60.28 10.54 32.37
C LYS A 50 -59.45 11.81 32.16
N ASP A 51 -59.80 12.85 32.89
CA ASP A 51 -59.00 14.05 33.11
C ASP A 51 -58.86 14.32 34.62
N GLU A 52 -58.40 15.51 35.02
CA GLU A 52 -58.19 15.86 36.44
C GLU A 52 -59.49 15.97 37.25
N GLY A 53 -60.64 16.19 36.59
CA GLY A 53 -61.92 16.49 37.25
C GLY A 53 -63.07 15.54 36.94
N ALA A 54 -62.97 14.74 35.88
CA ALA A 54 -64.07 13.94 35.36
C ALA A 54 -63.59 12.65 34.67
N GLN A 55 -64.55 11.73 34.49
CA GLN A 55 -64.38 10.51 33.71
C GLN A 55 -65.59 10.26 32.82
N LEU A 56 -65.34 9.72 31.63
CA LEU A 56 -66.35 9.44 30.62
C LEU A 56 -66.17 8.04 30.06
N ALA A 57 -67.20 7.20 30.21
CA ALA A 57 -67.22 5.86 29.62
C ALA A 57 -67.30 5.97 28.09
N CYS A 58 -66.51 5.17 27.38
CA CYS A 58 -66.40 5.18 25.93
C CYS A 58 -66.53 3.76 25.37
N VAL A 59 -67.19 3.64 24.21
CA VAL A 59 -67.22 2.40 23.42
C VAL A 59 -66.76 2.68 22.00
N LEU A 60 -65.96 1.78 21.45
CA LEU A 60 -65.64 1.73 20.04
C LEU A 60 -66.18 0.41 19.47
N TRP A 61 -67.19 0.52 18.62
CA TRP A 61 -67.87 -0.62 18.00
C TRP A 61 -66.96 -1.39 17.04
N ARG A 62 -67.27 -2.67 16.83
CA ARG A 62 -66.50 -3.59 15.98
C ARG A 62 -66.54 -3.10 14.52
N GLY A 63 -65.44 -3.26 13.79
CA GLY A 63 -65.37 -2.89 12.37
C GLY A 63 -64.77 -1.51 12.12
N ARG A 64 -64.39 -0.77 13.16
CA ARG A 64 -63.63 0.48 13.02
C ARG A 64 -62.12 0.20 13.17
N PRO A 65 -61.33 0.37 12.10
CA PRO A 65 -59.89 0.20 12.17
C PRO A 65 -59.27 1.33 12.98
N LEU A 66 -58.29 1.00 13.81
CA LEU A 66 -57.45 1.96 14.50
C LEU A 66 -56.05 1.88 13.91
N SER A 67 -55.37 3.02 13.76
CA SER A 67 -53.98 3.09 13.30
C SER A 67 -52.97 2.73 14.39
N PHE A 68 -53.43 2.52 15.63
CA PHE A 68 -52.61 2.16 16.77
C PHE A 68 -53.40 1.25 17.72
N GLU A 69 -52.69 0.56 18.62
CA GLU A 69 -53.29 -0.27 19.65
C GLU A 69 -53.45 0.56 20.94
N PRO A 70 -54.68 0.87 21.38
CA PRO A 70 -54.90 1.68 22.58
C PRO A 70 -54.49 0.94 23.83
N GLN A 71 -53.80 1.62 24.75
CA GLN A 71 -53.39 1.09 26.05
C GLN A 71 -53.76 2.08 27.16
N ASP A 72 -53.92 1.55 28.37
CA ASP A 72 -54.11 2.39 29.57
C ASP A 72 -52.91 3.32 29.76
N GLY A 73 -53.18 4.58 30.13
CA GLY A 73 -52.18 5.64 30.27
C GLY A 73 -51.96 6.49 29.01
N MET A 74 -52.46 6.07 27.84
CA MET A 74 -52.33 6.88 26.62
C MET A 74 -53.28 8.07 26.62
N ARG A 75 -52.78 9.27 26.27
CA ARG A 75 -53.63 10.42 25.97
C ARG A 75 -54.17 10.33 24.55
N VAL A 76 -55.47 10.49 24.40
CA VAL A 76 -56.16 10.37 23.12
C VAL A 76 -57.24 11.44 22.96
N VAL A 77 -57.54 11.77 21.71
CA VAL A 77 -58.73 12.49 21.30
C VAL A 77 -59.69 11.47 20.70
N ALA A 78 -60.83 11.26 21.37
CA ALA A 78 -61.93 10.46 20.87
C ALA A 78 -62.96 11.36 20.18
N GLU A 79 -63.46 10.93 19.03
CA GLU A 79 -64.58 11.57 18.35
C GLU A 79 -65.78 10.63 18.33
N GLY A 80 -66.96 11.15 18.70
CA GLY A 80 -68.15 10.34 18.88
C GLY A 80 -69.41 11.15 19.16
N SER A 81 -70.51 10.45 19.45
CA SER A 81 -71.78 11.01 19.89
C SER A 81 -72.03 10.64 21.35
N LEU A 82 -72.56 11.58 22.15
CA LEU A 82 -72.87 11.33 23.55
C LEU A 82 -74.27 10.70 23.68
N THR A 83 -74.40 9.64 24.48
CA THR A 83 -75.67 8.95 24.76
C THR A 83 -75.80 8.63 26.25
N VAL A 84 -77.01 8.33 26.72
CA VAL A 84 -77.30 7.92 28.10
C VAL A 84 -77.78 6.48 28.10
N ARG A 85 -77.17 5.60 28.89
CA ARG A 85 -77.67 4.23 29.05
C ARG A 85 -78.90 4.19 29.97
N PRO A 86 -80.10 3.78 29.48
CA PRO A 86 -81.33 3.86 30.27
C PRO A 86 -81.31 3.00 31.55
N GLN A 87 -80.58 1.89 31.53
CA GLN A 87 -80.54 0.95 32.66
C GLN A 87 -79.80 1.46 33.89
N ARG A 88 -78.89 2.45 33.73
CA ARG A 88 -78.04 2.97 34.82
C ARG A 88 -77.97 4.49 34.88
N GLY A 89 -78.58 5.21 33.93
CA GLY A 89 -78.52 6.67 33.84
C GLY A 89 -77.11 7.24 33.65
N GLN A 90 -76.17 6.44 33.14
CA GLN A 90 -74.78 6.86 32.92
C GLN A 90 -74.59 7.37 31.49
N TYR A 91 -73.90 8.52 31.37
CA TYR A 91 -73.45 9.07 30.10
C TYR A 91 -72.31 8.24 29.51
N GLN A 92 -72.35 8.00 28.21
CA GLN A 92 -71.33 7.27 27.46
C GLN A 92 -71.08 7.94 26.11
N LEU A 93 -69.82 7.93 25.68
CA LEU A 93 -69.42 8.33 24.34
C LEU A 93 -69.37 7.11 23.41
N ASP A 94 -70.17 7.16 22.34
CA ASP A 94 -70.12 6.20 21.24
C ASP A 94 -69.09 6.69 20.22
N CYS A 95 -67.87 6.20 20.36
CA CYS A 95 -66.72 6.63 19.58
C CYS A 95 -66.75 6.00 18.19
N TRP A 96 -66.34 6.76 17.18
CA TRP A 96 -66.01 6.24 15.86
C TRP A 96 -64.57 6.47 15.42
N SER A 97 -63.88 7.40 16.07
CA SER A 97 -62.49 7.75 15.80
C SER A 97 -61.76 7.88 17.13
N LEU A 98 -60.55 7.35 17.20
CA LEU A 98 -59.65 7.52 18.32
C LEU A 98 -58.30 7.87 17.74
N ARG A 99 -57.71 8.98 18.19
CA ARG A 99 -56.39 9.46 17.75
C ARG A 99 -55.53 9.74 18.98
N PRO A 100 -54.23 9.45 18.97
CA PRO A 100 -53.35 9.85 20.06
C PRO A 100 -53.27 11.38 20.15
N ASP A 101 -53.43 11.91 21.36
CA ASP A 101 -53.33 13.35 21.66
C ASP A 101 -51.85 13.68 21.87
N GLY A 102 -51.20 14.28 20.86
CA GLY A 102 -49.78 14.66 20.89
C GLY A 102 -48.97 14.31 19.64
N ILE A 103 -49.42 13.35 18.82
CA ILE A 103 -48.68 12.93 17.63
C ILE A 103 -48.77 13.97 16.50
N GLY A 104 -49.90 14.67 16.33
CA GLY A 104 -50.10 15.60 15.21
C GLY A 104 -49.12 16.77 15.18
N SER A 105 -48.95 17.48 16.32
CA SER A 105 -48.08 18.67 16.38
C SER A 105 -46.59 18.34 16.35
N LEU A 106 -46.17 17.25 17.01
CA LEU A 106 -44.78 16.80 17.00
C LEU A 106 -44.41 16.24 15.63
N TYR A 107 -45.29 15.45 15.01
CA TYR A 107 -45.05 14.93 13.67
C TYR A 107 -45.00 16.05 12.62
N GLU A 108 -45.88 17.04 12.69
CA GLU A 108 -45.83 18.22 11.83
C GLU A 108 -44.53 19.03 12.02
N ALA A 109 -44.08 19.20 13.27
CA ALA A 109 -42.82 19.87 13.56
C ALA A 109 -41.61 19.08 13.04
N PHE A 110 -41.64 17.75 13.15
CA PHE A 110 -40.60 16.86 12.62
C PHE A 110 -40.51 16.94 11.10
N GLU A 111 -41.63 16.79 10.38
CA GLU A 111 -41.63 16.85 8.92
C GLU A 111 -41.23 18.24 8.42
N ARG A 112 -41.63 19.31 9.11
CA ARG A 112 -41.18 20.68 8.79
C ARG A 112 -39.67 20.83 8.93
N LEU A 113 -39.11 20.42 10.06
CA LEU A 113 -37.66 20.50 10.31
C LEU A 113 -36.87 19.62 9.34
N LYS A 114 -37.37 18.41 9.07
CA LYS A 114 -36.78 17.49 8.10
C LYS A 114 -36.71 18.10 6.70
N GLN A 115 -37.80 18.70 6.23
CA GLN A 115 -37.83 19.38 4.92
C GLN A 115 -36.88 20.57 4.89
N GLU A 116 -36.84 21.38 5.95
CA GLU A 116 -35.93 22.53 6.07
C GLU A 116 -34.45 22.11 6.00
N LEU A 117 -34.06 21.13 6.81
CA LEU A 117 -32.67 20.65 6.85
C LEU A 117 -32.27 19.91 5.59
N HIS A 118 -33.20 19.17 4.98
CA HIS A 118 -32.98 18.55 3.66
C HIS A 118 -32.74 19.63 2.59
N ALA A 119 -33.54 20.71 2.56
CA ALA A 119 -33.36 21.82 1.63
C ALA A 119 -32.02 22.55 1.82
N ARG A 120 -31.52 22.61 3.05
CA ARG A 120 -30.18 23.13 3.38
C ARG A 120 -29.04 22.15 3.03
N GLY A 121 -29.35 20.93 2.59
CA GLY A 121 -28.36 19.92 2.21
C GLY A 121 -27.71 19.19 3.39
N TRP A 122 -28.28 19.26 4.60
CA TRP A 122 -27.65 18.69 5.80
C TRP A 122 -27.59 17.16 5.81
N PHE A 123 -28.42 16.52 4.98
CA PHE A 123 -28.51 15.07 4.85
C PHE A 123 -27.68 14.52 3.66
N ALA A 124 -26.95 15.38 2.95
CA ALA A 124 -26.17 15.01 1.77
C ALA A 124 -25.11 13.95 2.12
N GLU A 125 -25.06 12.88 1.33
CA GLU A 125 -24.18 11.73 1.59
C GLU A 125 -22.71 12.10 1.39
N GLU A 126 -22.42 13.03 0.49
CA GLU A 126 -21.06 13.52 0.20
C GLU A 126 -20.41 14.24 1.39
N ARG A 127 -21.22 14.74 2.33
CA ARG A 127 -20.77 15.44 3.53
C ARG A 127 -20.47 14.46 4.67
N LYS A 128 -21.09 13.28 4.68
CA LYS A 128 -20.92 12.28 5.74
C LYS A 128 -19.50 11.71 5.69
N ARG A 129 -18.85 11.71 6.85
CA ARG A 129 -17.46 11.26 6.98
C ARG A 129 -17.39 9.75 7.18
N PRO A 130 -16.53 9.04 6.42
CA PRO A 130 -16.36 7.61 6.63
C PRO A 130 -15.70 7.35 7.99
N LEU A 131 -16.11 6.27 8.63
CA LEU A 131 -15.49 5.86 9.89
C LEU A 131 -14.06 5.36 9.68
N PRO A 132 -13.13 5.70 10.59
CA PRO A 132 -11.79 5.14 10.57
C PRO A 132 -11.84 3.61 10.65
N ARG A 133 -10.95 2.92 9.93
CA ARG A 133 -10.86 1.45 9.97
C ARG A 133 -10.52 0.91 11.35
N LEU A 134 -9.55 1.55 12.01
CA LEU A 134 -9.15 1.22 13.38
C LEU A 134 -9.52 2.39 14.29
N ILE A 135 -10.49 2.14 15.15
CA ILE A 135 -10.97 3.07 16.17
C ILE A 135 -10.40 2.55 17.48
N LEU A 136 -9.66 3.37 18.22
CA LEU A 136 -9.12 3.08 19.56
C LEU A 136 -9.60 4.09 20.59
N ARG A 137 -10.25 5.17 20.17
CA ARG A 137 -10.69 6.27 21.02
C ARG A 137 -12.13 6.60 20.67
N ILE A 138 -13.05 6.28 21.58
CA ILE A 138 -14.49 6.34 21.34
C ILE A 138 -15.11 7.31 22.33
N GLY A 139 -15.77 8.35 21.82
CA GLY A 139 -16.65 9.21 22.61
C GLY A 139 -18.03 8.57 22.75
N ILE A 140 -18.62 8.59 23.94
CA ILE A 140 -19.98 8.12 24.19
C ILE A 140 -20.75 9.21 24.94
N ALA A 141 -21.83 9.69 24.33
CA ALA A 141 -22.80 10.60 24.92
C ALA A 141 -24.14 9.88 25.06
N THR A 142 -24.45 9.47 26.29
CA THR A 142 -25.73 8.82 26.64
C THR A 142 -26.01 8.96 28.13
N SER A 143 -27.17 8.50 28.58
CA SER A 143 -27.54 8.48 30.01
C SER A 143 -26.52 7.70 30.84
N PRO A 144 -26.08 8.22 32.00
CA PRO A 144 -25.24 7.47 32.95
C PRO A 144 -25.98 6.30 33.59
N THR A 145 -27.32 6.35 33.59
CA THR A 145 -28.20 5.34 34.15
C THR A 145 -29.00 4.70 33.03
N GLY A 146 -28.80 3.40 32.79
CA GLY A 146 -29.56 2.66 31.78
C GLY A 146 -28.81 1.47 31.20
N ALA A 147 -29.56 0.55 30.57
CA ALA A 147 -28.99 -0.61 29.88
C ALA A 147 -28.08 -0.20 28.71
N ALA A 148 -28.42 0.88 27.99
CA ALA A 148 -27.70 1.32 26.80
C ALA A 148 -26.18 1.54 27.02
N ILE A 149 -25.79 2.26 28.07
CA ILE A 149 -24.37 2.45 28.38
C ILE A 149 -23.70 1.13 28.78
N HIS A 150 -24.38 0.30 29.56
CA HIS A 150 -23.85 -0.98 30.00
C HIS A 150 -23.62 -1.95 28.83
N ASP A 151 -24.58 -2.02 27.90
CA ASP A 151 -24.52 -2.87 26.72
C ASP A 151 -23.40 -2.40 25.77
N MET A 152 -23.28 -1.09 25.54
CA MET A 152 -22.19 -0.51 24.75
C MET A 152 -20.83 -0.82 25.38
N LEU A 153 -20.64 -0.53 26.67
CA LEU A 153 -19.38 -0.77 27.36
C LEU A 153 -19.00 -2.26 27.37
N THR A 154 -19.97 -3.15 27.60
CA THR A 154 -19.74 -4.60 27.60
C THR A 154 -19.32 -5.10 26.21
N THR A 155 -20.00 -4.60 25.17
CA THR A 155 -19.70 -4.93 23.77
C THR A 155 -18.31 -4.45 23.38
N LEU A 156 -17.97 -3.20 23.71
CA LEU A 156 -16.65 -2.61 23.43
C LEU A 156 -15.54 -3.33 24.19
N ARG A 157 -15.72 -3.62 25.47
CA ARG A 157 -14.72 -4.38 26.27
C ARG A 157 -14.46 -5.77 25.69
N ARG A 158 -15.48 -6.45 25.19
CA ARG A 158 -15.35 -7.79 24.59
C ARG A 158 -14.64 -7.74 23.23
N ARG A 159 -15.03 -6.80 22.36
CA ARG A 159 -14.58 -6.77 20.96
C ARG A 159 -13.28 -5.98 20.76
N MET A 160 -13.08 -4.94 21.55
CA MET A 160 -11.98 -4.00 21.39
C MET A 160 -11.53 -3.46 22.77
N PRO A 161 -10.97 -4.33 23.63
CA PRO A 161 -10.52 -3.97 24.99
C PRO A 161 -9.43 -2.90 25.04
N ALA A 162 -8.71 -2.68 23.94
CA ALA A 162 -7.70 -1.63 23.81
C ALA A 162 -8.31 -0.22 23.62
N ALA A 163 -9.64 -0.12 23.47
CA ALA A 163 -10.31 1.16 23.30
C ALA A 163 -10.22 2.02 24.57
N THR A 164 -9.82 3.28 24.39
CA THR A 164 -10.08 4.34 25.37
C THR A 164 -11.49 4.88 25.14
N ILE A 165 -12.28 4.94 26.20
CA ILE A 165 -13.67 5.42 26.15
C ILE A 165 -13.75 6.77 26.86
N TYR A 166 -14.11 7.81 26.11
CA TYR A 166 -14.45 9.13 26.63
C TYR A 166 -15.95 9.17 26.88
N PHE A 167 -16.36 8.94 28.12
CA PHE A 167 -17.78 8.95 28.48
C PHE A 167 -18.18 10.33 29.00
N ARG A 168 -19.16 10.96 28.33
CA ARG A 168 -19.80 12.20 28.77
C ARG A 168 -21.24 11.84 29.17
N PRO A 169 -21.55 11.75 30.49
CA PRO A 169 -22.92 11.55 30.97
C PRO A 169 -23.85 12.60 30.36
N THR A 170 -24.92 12.18 29.69
CA THR A 170 -25.79 13.09 28.93
C THR A 170 -27.25 12.86 29.29
N ILE A 171 -28.00 13.94 29.49
CA ILE A 171 -29.45 13.92 29.63
C ILE A 171 -30.05 13.67 28.24
N VAL A 172 -30.67 12.51 28.06
CA VAL A 172 -31.19 12.05 26.76
C VAL A 172 -32.71 12.11 26.63
N GLN A 173 -33.39 12.68 27.62
CA GLN A 173 -34.85 12.83 27.65
C GLN A 173 -35.29 14.03 28.49
N GLY A 174 -36.46 14.57 28.18
CA GLY A 174 -37.02 15.75 28.83
C GLY A 174 -36.57 17.07 28.18
N GLU A 175 -37.05 18.18 28.74
CA GLU A 175 -36.92 19.53 28.16
C GLU A 175 -35.47 20.01 28.03
N TYR A 176 -34.59 19.60 28.96
CA TYR A 176 -33.17 20.00 28.96
C TYR A 176 -32.26 19.13 28.09
N ALA A 177 -32.78 18.04 27.53
CA ALA A 177 -31.97 17.07 26.78
C ALA A 177 -31.32 17.63 25.50
N PRO A 178 -32.01 18.41 24.64
CA PRO A 178 -31.41 18.95 23.42
C PRO A 178 -30.13 19.75 23.67
N ALA A 179 -30.19 20.70 24.62
CA ALA A 179 -29.06 21.53 24.99
C ALA A 179 -27.90 20.71 25.57
N ASP A 180 -28.21 19.72 26.42
CA ASP A 180 -27.17 18.89 27.04
C ASP A 180 -26.52 17.92 26.03
N ILE A 181 -27.28 17.38 25.07
CA ILE A 181 -26.74 16.56 23.97
C ILE A 181 -25.81 17.41 23.09
N ALA A 182 -26.22 18.61 22.71
CA ALA A 182 -25.38 19.52 21.92
C ALA A 182 -24.08 19.86 22.66
N GLN A 183 -24.16 20.14 23.96
CA GLN A 183 -23.01 20.38 24.82
C GLN A 183 -22.11 19.15 24.95
N ALA A 184 -22.66 17.95 25.09
CA ALA A 184 -21.90 16.71 25.14
C ALA A 184 -21.12 16.46 23.85
N ILE A 185 -21.73 16.71 22.68
CA ILE A 185 -21.05 16.64 21.38
C ILE A 185 -19.93 17.66 21.32
N PHE A 186 -20.15 18.89 21.76
CA PHE A 186 -19.12 19.93 21.80
C PHE A 186 -17.93 19.51 22.68
N GLU A 187 -18.18 19.05 23.90
CA GLU A 187 -17.14 18.61 24.85
C GLU A 187 -16.36 17.40 24.33
N LEU A 188 -17.04 16.40 23.75
CA LEU A 188 -16.38 15.24 23.14
C LEU A 188 -15.56 15.64 21.91
N ASN A 189 -16.01 16.65 21.16
CA ASN A 189 -15.22 17.28 20.11
C ASN A 189 -13.98 18.00 20.64
N GLN A 190 -13.75 18.16 21.94
CA GLN A 190 -12.48 18.70 22.46
C GLN A 190 -11.49 17.60 22.87
N THR A 191 -11.87 16.34 22.74
CA THR A 191 -11.03 15.18 23.06
C THR A 191 -10.29 14.64 21.83
N ASP A 192 -9.49 13.58 22.03
CA ASP A 192 -8.85 12.81 20.96
C ASP A 192 -9.72 11.65 20.44
N ALA A 193 -11.04 11.69 20.70
CA ALA A 193 -11.96 10.70 20.15
C ALA A 193 -11.89 10.66 18.62
N GLN A 194 -11.99 9.45 18.06
CA GLN A 194 -11.99 9.22 16.62
C GLN A 194 -13.41 9.04 16.07
N VAL A 195 -14.36 8.72 16.95
CA VAL A 195 -15.78 8.61 16.68
C VAL A 195 -16.54 8.99 17.94
N ILE A 196 -17.73 9.58 17.78
CA ILE A 196 -18.67 9.86 18.88
C ILE A 196 -19.93 9.05 18.65
N ILE A 197 -20.34 8.26 19.63
CA ILE A 197 -21.66 7.63 19.66
C ILE A 197 -22.59 8.54 20.47
N VAL A 198 -23.64 9.02 19.83
CA VAL A 198 -24.72 9.76 20.47
C VAL A 198 -25.96 8.88 20.40
N GLY A 199 -26.53 8.55 21.56
CA GLY A 199 -27.61 7.59 21.55
C GLY A 199 -28.28 7.42 22.89
N ARG A 200 -29.30 6.58 22.87
CA ARG A 200 -30.21 6.37 23.97
C ARG A 200 -30.74 4.93 23.90
N GLY A 201 -31.07 4.33 25.04
CA GLY A 201 -31.85 3.08 25.09
C GLY A 201 -33.33 3.31 24.74
N GLY A 202 -34.13 2.26 24.57
CA GLY A 202 -35.54 2.41 24.15
C GLY A 202 -36.40 3.44 24.90
N GLY A 203 -37.52 3.84 24.30
CA GLY A 203 -38.38 4.88 24.84
C GLY A 203 -39.60 5.13 23.97
N SER A 204 -40.53 5.93 24.48
CA SER A 204 -41.66 6.41 23.68
C SER A 204 -41.19 7.44 22.65
N LEU A 205 -42.03 7.71 21.64
CA LEU A 205 -41.78 8.71 20.60
C LEU A 205 -41.54 10.12 21.21
N GLU A 206 -42.19 10.41 22.33
CA GLU A 206 -42.03 11.65 23.10
C GLU A 206 -40.63 11.74 23.71
N ASP A 207 -40.10 10.62 24.18
CA ASP A 207 -38.77 10.62 24.77
C ASP A 207 -37.65 10.69 23.71
N LEU A 208 -37.92 10.29 22.46
CA LEU A 208 -37.01 10.45 21.31
C LEU A 208 -36.98 11.88 20.77
N TRP A 209 -37.93 12.73 21.17
CA TRP A 209 -38.09 14.08 20.64
C TRP A 209 -36.85 14.97 20.83
N ALA A 210 -36.06 14.72 21.87
CA ALA A 210 -34.82 15.45 22.12
C ALA A 210 -33.85 15.44 20.92
N PHE A 211 -33.88 14.37 20.12
CA PHE A 211 -33.06 14.17 18.92
C PHE A 211 -33.69 14.71 17.63
N ASN A 212 -34.91 15.27 17.70
CA ASN A 212 -35.65 15.90 16.62
C ASN A 212 -35.63 17.44 16.74
N THR A 213 -34.54 18.00 17.23
CA THR A 213 -34.35 19.43 17.44
C THR A 213 -33.27 20.00 16.53
N LEU A 214 -33.38 21.30 16.22
CA LEU A 214 -32.39 22.00 15.39
C LEU A 214 -31.02 22.06 16.10
N GLU A 215 -31.01 22.26 17.42
CA GLU A 215 -29.79 22.39 18.22
C GLU A 215 -28.93 21.12 18.17
N VAL A 216 -29.55 19.95 18.33
CA VAL A 216 -28.84 18.65 18.22
C VAL A 216 -28.41 18.41 16.78
N ALA A 217 -29.27 18.70 15.80
CA ALA A 217 -28.91 18.60 14.39
C ALA A 217 -27.69 19.47 14.05
N GLU A 218 -27.63 20.70 14.55
CA GLU A 218 -26.55 21.65 14.31
C GLU A 218 -25.24 21.19 14.97
N ALA A 219 -25.31 20.69 16.20
CA ALA A 219 -24.16 20.11 16.90
C ALA A 219 -23.58 18.91 16.14
N ILE A 220 -24.45 18.03 15.61
CA ILE A 220 -24.02 16.90 14.77
C ILE A 220 -23.47 17.40 13.44
N TYR A 221 -24.10 18.42 12.85
CA TYR A 221 -23.70 18.99 11.57
C TYR A 221 -22.29 19.60 11.62
N HIS A 222 -21.96 20.30 12.69
CA HIS A 222 -20.69 20.99 12.87
C HIS A 222 -19.61 20.18 13.59
N SER A 223 -19.89 18.94 14.00
CA SER A 223 -18.91 18.06 14.64
C SER A 223 -17.66 17.89 13.78
N ARG A 224 -16.46 17.91 14.39
CA ARG A 224 -15.18 17.61 13.71
C ARG A 224 -14.82 16.12 13.75
N ILE A 225 -15.43 15.37 14.66
CA ILE A 225 -15.31 13.92 14.81
C ILE A 225 -16.56 13.26 14.19
N PRO A 226 -16.45 12.16 13.44
CA PRO A 226 -17.62 11.50 12.88
C PRO A 226 -18.57 11.01 13.98
N ILE A 227 -19.86 11.20 13.77
CA ILE A 227 -20.92 10.86 14.73
C ILE A 227 -21.70 9.64 14.25
N VAL A 228 -21.88 8.69 15.17
CA VAL A 228 -22.78 7.55 15.04
C VAL A 228 -24.04 7.84 15.87
N SER A 229 -25.19 7.99 15.20
CA SER A 229 -26.48 8.07 15.88
C SER A 229 -26.94 6.68 16.27
N ALA A 230 -27.35 6.50 17.52
CA ALA A 230 -27.82 5.25 18.09
C ALA A 230 -29.11 5.46 18.90
N VAL A 231 -30.06 6.15 18.30
CA VAL A 231 -31.29 6.66 18.94
C VAL A 231 -32.52 5.85 18.54
N GLY A 232 -32.72 5.66 17.23
CA GLY A 232 -33.93 5.03 16.68
C GLY A 232 -33.87 3.50 16.61
N HIS A 233 -35.04 2.85 16.61
CA HIS A 233 -35.18 1.43 16.22
C HIS A 233 -35.30 1.32 14.69
N GLU A 234 -35.40 0.12 14.12
CA GLU A 234 -35.47 -0.09 12.66
C GLU A 234 -36.55 0.75 11.94
N ILE A 235 -37.62 1.16 12.64
CA ILE A 235 -38.80 1.82 12.10
C ILE A 235 -38.88 3.33 12.42
N ASP A 236 -38.21 3.79 13.48
CA ASP A 236 -38.31 5.17 13.99
C ASP A 236 -37.05 5.96 13.62
N TYR A 237 -37.13 6.82 12.60
CA TYR A 237 -36.03 7.70 12.20
C TYR A 237 -36.14 9.06 12.88
N THR A 238 -35.02 9.53 13.42
CA THR A 238 -34.90 10.88 14.00
C THR A 238 -34.12 11.82 13.07
N ILE A 239 -34.24 13.14 13.30
CA ILE A 239 -33.42 14.13 12.60
C ILE A 239 -31.92 13.88 12.84
N ALA A 240 -31.54 13.54 14.08
CA ALA A 240 -30.17 13.16 14.41
C ALA A 240 -29.67 11.99 13.53
N ASP A 241 -30.50 10.99 13.24
CA ASP A 241 -30.12 9.88 12.35
C ASP A 241 -29.86 10.32 10.91
N PHE A 242 -30.57 11.33 10.40
CA PHE A 242 -30.37 11.85 9.05
C PHE A 242 -29.13 12.73 8.93
N VAL A 243 -28.78 13.48 9.99
CA VAL A 243 -27.63 14.40 10.00
C VAL A 243 -26.34 13.70 10.39
N ALA A 244 -26.41 12.61 11.15
CA ALA A 244 -25.23 11.83 11.56
C ALA A 244 -24.49 11.23 10.36
N ASP A 245 -23.19 11.00 10.54
CA ASP A 245 -22.35 10.38 9.51
C ASP A 245 -22.73 8.92 9.30
N VAL A 246 -23.07 8.22 10.39
CA VAL A 246 -23.52 6.83 10.36
C VAL A 246 -24.69 6.64 11.31
N ARG A 247 -25.68 5.86 10.88
CA ARG A 247 -26.80 5.43 11.72
C ARG A 247 -26.58 4.00 12.21
N ALA A 248 -26.86 3.78 13.48
CA ALA A 248 -27.00 2.46 14.08
C ALA A 248 -28.41 2.28 14.67
N PRO A 249 -29.05 1.11 14.47
CA PRO A 249 -30.43 0.86 14.93
C PRO A 249 -30.56 0.63 16.44
N THR A 250 -29.45 0.47 17.16
CA THR A 250 -29.43 0.36 18.63
C THR A 250 -28.08 0.83 19.17
N PRO A 251 -27.99 1.20 20.46
CA PRO A 251 -26.71 1.45 21.13
C PRO A 251 -25.73 0.28 20.99
N THR A 252 -26.21 -0.96 21.13
CA THR A 252 -25.38 -2.17 20.96
C THR A 252 -24.85 -2.29 19.54
N ALA A 253 -25.70 -2.07 18.53
CA ALA A 253 -25.27 -2.08 17.13
C ALA A 253 -24.24 -0.96 16.85
N ALA A 254 -24.37 0.21 17.49
CA ALA A 254 -23.38 1.28 17.37
C ALA A 254 -22.03 0.85 17.93
N ALA A 255 -22.02 0.20 19.10
CA ALA A 255 -20.80 -0.36 19.69
C ALA A 255 -20.18 -1.45 18.81
N GLU A 256 -20.97 -2.32 18.19
CA GLU A 256 -20.48 -3.31 17.23
C GLU A 256 -19.90 -2.67 15.97
N LEU A 257 -20.54 -1.62 15.46
CA LEU A 257 -20.13 -0.89 14.27
C LEU A 257 -18.78 -0.21 14.47
N VAL A 258 -18.57 0.47 15.60
CA VAL A 258 -17.27 1.09 15.91
C VAL A 258 -16.19 0.10 16.36
N SER A 259 -16.56 -1.18 16.57
CA SER A 259 -15.65 -2.27 16.94
C SER A 259 -15.63 -3.41 15.91
N GLN A 260 -15.93 -3.10 14.63
CA GLN A 260 -15.84 -4.07 13.54
C GLN A 260 -14.41 -4.62 13.39
N PHE A 261 -13.41 -3.74 13.46
CA PHE A 261 -12.00 -4.12 13.48
C PHE A 261 -11.53 -4.43 14.90
N GLY A 262 -12.15 -5.45 15.50
CA GLY A 262 -11.84 -5.91 16.85
C GLY A 262 -10.48 -6.63 16.95
N SER A 263 -10.13 -7.06 18.17
CA SER A 263 -8.82 -7.66 18.45
C SER A 263 -8.48 -8.87 17.57
N HIS A 264 -9.45 -9.74 17.28
CA HIS A 264 -9.24 -10.90 16.41
C HIS A 264 -8.91 -10.49 14.97
N ALA A 265 -9.70 -9.59 14.38
CA ALA A 265 -9.45 -9.09 13.04
C ALA A 265 -8.08 -8.37 12.93
N MET A 266 -7.66 -7.69 14.00
CA MET A 266 -6.34 -7.07 14.07
C MET A 266 -5.22 -8.09 14.13
N LEU A 267 -5.37 -9.17 14.91
CA LEU A 267 -4.40 -10.27 14.96
C LEU A 267 -4.31 -11.00 13.62
N ASP A 268 -5.44 -11.29 12.98
CA ASP A 268 -5.47 -11.92 11.65
C ASP A 268 -4.80 -11.03 10.60
N TRP A 269 -5.04 -9.72 10.66
CA TRP A 269 -4.39 -8.76 9.78
C TRP A 269 -2.87 -8.69 9.98
N LEU A 270 -2.41 -8.68 11.24
CA LEU A 270 -0.99 -8.72 11.58
C LEU A 270 -0.32 -10.02 11.13
N ALA A 271 -0.96 -11.17 11.36
CA ALA A 271 -0.47 -12.47 10.87
C ALA A 271 -0.37 -12.50 9.35
N GLY A 272 -1.36 -11.92 8.66
CA GLY A 272 -1.32 -11.78 7.19
C GLY A 272 -0.24 -10.82 6.68
N LEU A 273 0.11 -9.78 7.44
CA LEU A 273 1.26 -8.92 7.13
C LEU A 273 2.59 -9.64 7.35
N GLU A 274 2.72 -10.39 8.44
CA GLU A 274 3.90 -11.20 8.75
C GLU A 274 4.15 -12.26 7.66
N GLN A 275 3.12 -13.01 7.26
CA GLN A 275 3.25 -14.00 6.19
C GLN A 275 3.68 -13.39 4.85
N ARG A 276 3.15 -12.21 4.51
CA ARG A 276 3.54 -11.48 3.30
C ARG A 276 5.00 -11.02 3.36
N LEU A 277 5.42 -10.46 4.49
CA LEU A 277 6.79 -10.04 4.71
C LEU A 277 7.76 -11.23 4.59
N TRP A 278 7.47 -12.35 5.23
CA TRP A 278 8.26 -13.57 5.10
C TRP A 278 8.35 -14.07 3.65
N SER A 279 7.24 -14.07 2.94
CA SER A 279 7.19 -14.50 1.53
C SER A 279 8.03 -13.61 0.63
N ASP A 280 7.97 -12.29 0.83
CA ASP A 280 8.69 -11.32 0.01
C ASP A 280 10.19 -11.32 0.31
N VAL A 281 10.58 -11.43 1.59
CA VAL A 281 11.99 -11.59 2.00
C VAL A 281 12.57 -12.87 1.40
N THR A 282 11.86 -13.99 1.52
CA THR A 282 12.31 -15.29 0.99
C THR A 282 12.47 -15.21 -0.53
N ARG A 283 11.49 -14.64 -1.23
CA ARG A 283 11.55 -14.46 -2.69
C ARG A 283 12.70 -13.55 -3.11
N SER A 284 12.98 -12.50 -2.34
CA SER A 284 14.11 -11.60 -2.59
C SER A 284 15.45 -12.32 -2.43
N LEU A 285 15.61 -13.11 -1.36
CA LEU A 285 16.80 -13.92 -1.12
C LEU A 285 17.02 -14.96 -2.22
N GLU A 286 15.98 -15.66 -2.66
CA GLU A 286 16.09 -16.65 -3.74
C GLU A 286 16.49 -15.99 -5.08
N ARG A 287 15.91 -14.83 -5.42
CA ARG A 287 16.35 -14.07 -6.60
C ARG A 287 17.81 -13.65 -6.50
N ALA A 288 18.25 -13.20 -5.33
CA ALA A 288 19.65 -12.83 -5.10
C ALA A 288 20.58 -14.04 -5.23
N ARG A 289 20.20 -15.21 -4.69
CA ARG A 289 20.94 -16.47 -4.83
C ARG A 289 21.08 -16.90 -6.28
N VAL A 290 19.98 -16.90 -7.04
CA VAL A 290 19.99 -17.24 -8.47
C VAL A 290 20.86 -16.26 -9.26
N ARG A 291 20.81 -14.97 -8.95
CA ARG A 291 21.66 -13.96 -9.60
C ARG A 291 23.13 -14.18 -9.28
N LEU A 292 23.47 -14.48 -8.02
CA LEU A 292 24.84 -14.80 -7.60
C LEU A 292 25.35 -16.06 -8.27
N SER A 293 24.55 -17.13 -8.33
CA SER A 293 24.96 -18.38 -8.99
C SER A 293 25.16 -18.18 -10.49
N TRP A 294 24.29 -17.41 -11.16
CA TRP A 294 24.45 -17.06 -12.56
C TRP A 294 25.72 -16.25 -12.82
N LEU A 295 26.00 -15.22 -12.00
CA LEU A 295 27.24 -14.43 -12.09
C LEU A 295 28.49 -15.28 -11.82
N ALA A 296 28.45 -16.15 -10.82
CA ALA A 296 29.55 -17.04 -10.46
C ALA A 296 29.84 -18.08 -11.56
N GLN A 297 28.80 -18.57 -12.23
CA GLN A 297 28.92 -19.51 -13.35
C GLN A 297 29.16 -18.83 -14.69
N HIS A 298 29.15 -17.49 -14.74
CA HIS A 298 29.28 -16.77 -15.99
C HIS A 298 30.64 -17.07 -16.62
N SER A 299 30.58 -17.61 -17.83
CA SER A 299 31.73 -17.96 -18.66
C SER A 299 32.75 -16.82 -18.87
N ALA A 300 32.37 -15.57 -18.64
CA ALA A 300 33.27 -14.42 -18.67
C ALA A 300 34.44 -14.56 -17.67
N PHE A 301 34.20 -15.03 -16.45
CA PHE A 301 35.26 -15.24 -15.45
C PHE A 301 36.17 -16.42 -15.80
N ARG A 302 35.61 -17.49 -16.38
CA ARG A 302 36.38 -18.64 -16.86
C ARG A 302 37.25 -18.26 -18.07
N ARG A 303 36.65 -17.59 -19.05
CA ARG A 303 37.33 -17.08 -20.26
C ARG A 303 38.39 -16.03 -19.94
N PHE A 304 38.20 -15.22 -18.90
CA PHE A 304 39.22 -14.26 -18.46
C PHE A 304 40.49 -14.97 -17.98
N ARG A 305 40.35 -16.02 -17.16
CA ARG A 305 41.49 -16.84 -16.72
C ARG A 305 42.18 -17.54 -17.89
N GLU A 306 41.42 -18.14 -18.80
CA GLU A 306 41.97 -18.77 -20.01
C GLU A 306 42.72 -17.75 -20.89
N ARG A 307 42.14 -16.56 -21.11
CA ARG A 307 42.78 -15.50 -21.89
C ARG A 307 44.04 -14.95 -21.24
N LEU A 308 44.05 -14.82 -19.91
CA LEU A 308 45.25 -14.43 -19.15
C LEU A 308 46.36 -15.47 -19.33
N HIS A 309 46.04 -16.76 -19.20
CA HIS A 309 47.01 -17.84 -19.41
C HIS A 309 47.58 -17.85 -20.83
N LEU A 310 46.74 -17.71 -21.86
CA LEU A 310 47.20 -17.61 -23.25
C LEU A 310 48.11 -16.39 -23.46
N THR A 311 47.75 -15.24 -22.88
CA THR A 311 48.57 -14.02 -23.02
C THR A 311 49.92 -14.16 -22.29
N MET A 312 49.96 -14.87 -21.16
CA MET A 312 51.22 -15.19 -20.48
C MET A 312 52.10 -16.11 -21.33
N GLN A 313 51.51 -17.13 -21.95
CA GLN A 313 52.23 -18.03 -22.85
C GLN A 313 52.77 -17.29 -24.09
N ASP A 314 51.99 -16.38 -24.67
CA ASP A 314 52.44 -15.52 -25.78
C ASP A 314 53.62 -14.64 -25.35
N LEU A 315 53.60 -14.11 -24.12
CA LEU A 315 54.70 -13.31 -23.57
C LEU A 315 55.97 -14.14 -23.41
N ASP A 316 55.86 -15.38 -22.90
CA ASP A 316 56.99 -16.30 -22.76
C ASP A 316 57.59 -16.66 -24.13
N GLU A 317 56.75 -16.96 -25.13
CA GLU A 317 57.22 -17.22 -26.50
C GLU A 317 57.93 -16.00 -27.12
N LEU A 318 57.40 -14.80 -26.90
CA LEU A 318 58.02 -13.56 -27.37
C LEU A 318 59.36 -13.30 -26.69
N ALA A 319 59.47 -13.59 -25.38
CA ALA A 319 60.72 -13.48 -24.64
C ALA A 319 61.79 -14.45 -25.17
N ASP A 320 61.42 -15.70 -25.42
CA ASP A 320 62.31 -16.71 -25.99
C ASP A 320 62.76 -16.34 -27.41
N ARG A 321 61.85 -15.81 -28.24
CA ARG A 321 62.19 -15.32 -29.59
C ARG A 321 63.17 -14.15 -29.53
N LEU A 322 62.96 -13.22 -28.60
CA LEU A 322 63.86 -12.08 -28.39
C LEU A 322 65.25 -12.53 -27.96
N ASN A 323 65.35 -13.47 -27.01
CA ASN A 323 66.63 -14.02 -26.56
C ASN A 323 67.38 -14.71 -27.69
N ARG A 324 66.70 -15.59 -28.46
CA ARG A 324 67.31 -16.25 -29.62
C ARG A 324 67.79 -15.26 -30.68
N ALA A 325 66.98 -14.24 -30.99
CA ALA A 325 67.36 -13.21 -31.95
C ALA A 325 68.58 -12.39 -31.47
N ALA A 326 68.63 -12.05 -30.18
CA ALA A 326 69.76 -11.34 -29.57
C ALA A 326 71.04 -12.19 -29.61
N GLU A 327 70.96 -13.48 -29.24
CA GLU A 327 72.09 -14.41 -29.31
C GLU A 327 72.60 -14.61 -30.75
N GLN A 328 71.69 -14.76 -31.71
CA GLN A 328 72.04 -14.92 -33.12
C GLN A 328 72.72 -13.66 -33.66
N THR A 329 72.19 -12.48 -33.32
CA THR A 329 72.78 -11.19 -33.74
C THR A 329 74.18 -11.02 -33.15
N LEU A 330 74.36 -11.34 -31.87
CA LEU A 330 75.66 -11.29 -31.21
C LEU A 330 76.65 -12.29 -31.81
N ARG A 331 76.20 -13.49 -32.16
CA ARG A 331 77.01 -14.52 -32.83
C ARG A 331 77.48 -14.04 -34.20
N GLN A 332 76.58 -13.51 -35.03
CA GLN A 332 76.92 -12.96 -36.34
C GLN A 332 77.90 -11.78 -36.23
N ALA A 333 77.73 -10.91 -35.23
CA ALA A 333 78.66 -9.82 -34.99
C ALA A 333 80.06 -10.33 -34.61
N ARG A 334 80.16 -11.37 -33.76
CA ARG A 334 81.42 -12.02 -33.41
C ARG A 334 82.08 -12.71 -34.60
N GLU A 335 81.32 -13.43 -35.42
CA GLU A 335 81.82 -14.08 -36.64
C GLU A 335 82.34 -13.05 -37.65
N ARG A 336 81.62 -11.94 -37.85
CA ARG A 336 82.09 -10.83 -38.70
C ARG A 336 83.38 -10.22 -38.16
N LEU A 337 83.47 -9.98 -36.86
CA LEU A 337 84.68 -9.46 -36.23
C LEU A 337 85.87 -10.41 -36.43
N ALA A 338 85.67 -11.70 -36.19
CA ALA A 338 86.71 -12.72 -36.39
C ALA A 338 87.14 -12.83 -37.86
N ALA A 339 86.21 -12.72 -38.81
CA ALA A 339 86.53 -12.71 -40.24
C ALA A 339 87.36 -11.49 -40.64
N ILE A 340 87.01 -10.29 -40.13
CA ILE A 340 87.79 -9.07 -40.35
C ILE A 340 89.19 -9.22 -39.74
N GLU A 341 89.28 -9.77 -38.53
CA GLU A 341 90.57 -10.00 -37.86
C GLU A 341 91.45 -10.97 -38.66
N ALA A 342 90.90 -12.09 -39.13
CA ALA A 342 91.60 -13.05 -39.97
C ALA A 342 92.03 -12.43 -41.32
N HIS A 343 91.18 -11.59 -41.92
CA HIS A 343 91.51 -10.88 -43.14
C HIS A 343 92.70 -9.93 -42.94
N CYS A 344 92.67 -9.13 -41.86
CA CYS A 344 93.78 -8.25 -41.47
C CYS A 344 95.08 -9.04 -41.22
N GLN A 345 95.00 -10.20 -40.58
CA GLN A 345 96.17 -11.09 -40.40
C GLN A 345 96.70 -11.65 -41.72
N SER A 346 95.82 -11.98 -42.67
CA SER A 346 96.22 -12.51 -43.98
C SER A 346 96.96 -11.47 -44.84
N LEU A 347 96.56 -10.21 -44.75
CA LEU A 347 97.16 -9.07 -45.44
C LEU A 347 98.34 -8.47 -44.67
N HIS A 348 98.78 -9.11 -43.59
CA HIS A 348 99.86 -8.60 -42.77
C HIS A 348 101.16 -8.52 -43.61
N PRO A 349 101.73 -7.32 -43.83
CA PRO A 349 102.79 -7.10 -44.83
C PRO A 349 104.08 -7.87 -44.57
N LEU A 350 104.33 -8.24 -43.30
CA LEU A 350 105.50 -9.05 -42.90
C LEU A 350 105.25 -10.56 -42.89
N ALA A 351 104.02 -11.03 -43.14
CA ALA A 351 103.68 -12.45 -43.06
C ALA A 351 104.45 -13.32 -44.08
N PRO A 352 104.64 -12.91 -45.35
CA PRO A 352 105.48 -13.64 -46.29
C PRO A 352 106.94 -13.76 -45.79
N LEU A 353 107.51 -12.67 -45.28
CA LEU A 353 108.88 -12.67 -44.73
C LEU A 353 109.03 -13.62 -43.53
N ARG A 354 108.00 -13.71 -42.66
CA ARG A 354 107.97 -14.67 -41.53
C ARG A 354 107.84 -16.13 -41.97
N ARG A 355 107.18 -16.39 -43.11
CA ARG A 355 107.06 -17.75 -43.69
C ARG A 355 108.34 -18.22 -44.41
N GLY A 356 109.41 -17.42 -44.40
CA GLY A 356 110.70 -17.76 -45.00
C GLY A 356 110.87 -17.27 -46.45
N PHE A 357 109.89 -16.53 -46.99
CA PHE A 357 110.08 -15.82 -48.26
C PHE A 357 111.07 -14.67 -48.06
N ALA A 358 111.76 -14.29 -49.13
CA ALA A 358 112.69 -13.18 -49.15
C ALA A 358 112.34 -12.22 -50.28
N LEU A 359 112.54 -10.92 -50.04
CA LEU A 359 112.42 -9.90 -51.06
C LEU A 359 113.72 -9.83 -51.85
N LEU A 360 113.63 -9.78 -53.17
CA LEU A 360 114.80 -9.59 -54.03
C LEU A 360 114.98 -8.09 -54.31
N GLN A 361 116.20 -7.59 -54.22
CA GLN A 361 116.53 -6.19 -54.48
C GLN A 361 117.73 -6.09 -55.42
N ALA A 362 117.64 -5.27 -56.46
CA ALA A 362 118.78 -4.92 -57.31
C ALA A 362 118.83 -3.41 -57.53
N PHE A 363 120.04 -2.84 -57.57
CA PHE A 363 120.26 -1.39 -57.74
C PHE A 363 119.44 -0.51 -56.78
N GLY A 364 119.23 -0.96 -55.54
CA GLY A 364 118.49 -0.23 -54.53
C GLY A 364 116.95 -0.29 -54.63
N ARG A 365 116.37 -1.02 -55.60
CA ARG A 365 114.91 -1.20 -55.75
C ARG A 365 114.50 -2.66 -55.60
N TYR A 366 113.35 -2.90 -54.98
CA TYR A 366 112.78 -4.25 -54.87
C TYR A 366 112.29 -4.71 -56.24
N LEU A 367 112.61 -5.95 -56.58
CA LEU A 367 112.25 -6.56 -57.85
C LEU A 367 110.85 -7.16 -57.73
N PRO A 368 109.91 -6.82 -58.62
CA PRO A 368 108.61 -7.48 -58.65
C PRO A 368 108.76 -8.91 -59.20
N ALA A 369 107.82 -9.79 -58.86
CA ALA A 369 107.93 -11.24 -59.11
C ALA A 369 108.02 -11.62 -60.60
N ASP A 370 107.50 -10.77 -61.48
CA ASP A 370 107.47 -10.91 -62.93
C ASP A 370 108.72 -10.34 -63.62
N MET A 371 109.56 -9.59 -62.90
CA MET A 371 110.79 -9.05 -63.49
C MET A 371 111.83 -10.15 -63.69
N SER A 372 112.25 -10.32 -64.95
CA SER A 372 113.28 -11.30 -65.28
C SER A 372 114.59 -10.97 -64.59
N LEU A 373 115.20 -11.97 -63.99
CA LEU A 373 116.55 -11.86 -63.41
C LEU A 373 117.67 -11.95 -64.47
N ARG A 374 117.31 -12.19 -65.75
CA ARG A 374 118.28 -12.27 -66.85
C ARG A 374 118.94 -10.91 -67.09
N GLY A 375 120.27 -10.88 -67.12
CA GLY A 375 121.07 -9.67 -67.31
C GLY A 375 121.59 -9.02 -66.02
N LEU A 376 121.09 -9.43 -64.85
CA LEU A 376 121.64 -9.02 -63.56
C LEU A 376 122.86 -9.88 -63.20
N ARG A 377 123.95 -9.24 -62.75
CA ARG A 377 125.16 -9.96 -62.28
C ARG A 377 125.11 -10.27 -60.78
N GLN A 378 124.46 -9.42 -60.00
CA GLN A 378 124.32 -9.54 -58.54
C GLN A 378 122.94 -9.03 -58.12
N LEU A 379 122.42 -9.57 -57.02
CA LEU A 379 121.22 -9.10 -56.35
C LEU A 379 121.38 -9.26 -54.83
N ASP A 380 120.58 -8.53 -54.06
CA ASP A 380 120.50 -8.70 -52.62
C ASP A 380 119.19 -9.45 -52.27
N ILE A 381 119.30 -10.49 -51.45
CA ILE A 381 118.17 -11.20 -50.84
C ILE A 381 117.93 -10.57 -49.48
N VAL A 382 116.75 -9.98 -49.27
CA VAL A 382 116.34 -9.33 -48.03
C VAL A 382 115.31 -10.22 -47.31
N ARG A 383 115.67 -10.72 -46.14
CA ARG A 383 114.79 -11.45 -45.22
C ARG A 383 114.43 -10.56 -44.03
N LEU A 384 113.55 -11.05 -43.15
CA LEU A 384 113.03 -10.29 -42.02
C LEU A 384 114.11 -9.67 -41.12
N HIS A 385 115.24 -10.36 -40.93
CA HIS A 385 116.31 -9.94 -40.01
C HIS A 385 117.71 -9.91 -40.64
N GLU A 386 117.83 -10.24 -41.93
CA GLU A 386 119.14 -10.38 -42.58
C GLU A 386 119.07 -9.99 -44.06
N ARG A 387 120.21 -9.55 -44.60
CA ARG A 387 120.38 -9.24 -46.03
C ARG A 387 121.64 -9.92 -46.54
N ALA A 388 121.49 -10.72 -47.59
CA ALA A 388 122.60 -11.42 -48.23
C ALA A 388 122.80 -10.92 -49.66
N ARG A 389 124.02 -10.50 -49.99
CA ARG A 389 124.40 -10.16 -51.37
C ARG A 389 124.83 -11.41 -52.10
N VAL A 390 124.13 -11.74 -53.18
CA VAL A 390 124.38 -12.95 -53.97
C VAL A 390 124.73 -12.62 -55.41
N ARG A 391 125.59 -13.44 -56.00
CA ARG A 391 125.96 -13.36 -57.41
C ARG A 391 125.12 -14.36 -58.21
N LEU A 392 124.54 -13.91 -59.31
CA LEU A 392 123.77 -14.78 -60.20
C LEU A 392 124.73 -15.58 -61.09
N LEU A 393 124.73 -16.90 -60.92
CA LEU A 393 125.59 -17.80 -61.69
C LEU A 393 124.91 -18.25 -62.99
N ALA A 394 123.62 -18.58 -62.92
CA ALA A 394 122.80 -18.93 -64.07
C ALA A 394 121.33 -18.58 -63.79
N VAL A 395 120.59 -18.18 -64.83
CA VAL A 395 119.14 -17.95 -64.76
C VAL A 395 118.47 -18.80 -65.83
N SER A 396 118.08 -20.01 -65.44
CA SER A 396 117.27 -20.91 -66.26
C SER A 396 115.78 -20.54 -66.11
N GLY A 397 115.05 -20.60 -67.22
CA GLY A 397 113.60 -20.43 -67.18
C GLY A 397 112.96 -21.69 -66.60
N ILE A 398 112.15 -21.53 -65.56
CA ILE A 398 111.30 -22.60 -65.04
C ILE A 398 109.98 -22.47 -65.81
N ASN A 399 109.78 -23.33 -66.83
CA ASN A 399 108.55 -23.49 -67.63
C ASN A 399 108.03 -22.26 -68.43
N GLN A 400 108.16 -22.31 -69.77
CA GLN A 400 107.12 -21.81 -70.68
C GLN A 400 106.39 -23.02 -71.26
N PRO A 401 105.04 -23.08 -71.24
CA PRO A 401 104.28 -24.28 -71.61
C PRO A 401 104.18 -24.45 -73.14
N SER A 402 104.38 -25.67 -73.63
CA SER A 402 104.04 -26.10 -74.99
C SER A 402 102.52 -26.14 -75.19
N PRO A 403 101.98 -25.75 -76.37
CA PRO A 403 100.55 -25.80 -76.66
C PRO A 403 100.19 -27.11 -77.39
N THR A 404 99.38 -27.97 -76.75
CA THR A 404 98.63 -29.08 -77.38
C THR A 404 97.43 -29.36 -76.48
N GLU A 405 96.22 -28.91 -76.85
CA GLU A 405 95.22 -29.66 -77.64
C GLU A 405 94.61 -30.86 -76.91
N HIS A 406 93.28 -30.79 -76.71
CA HIS A 406 92.22 -31.78 -76.41
C HIS A 406 91.36 -31.22 -75.27
N GLY A 407 90.16 -30.69 -75.50
CA GLY A 407 89.01 -31.36 -76.13
C GLY A 407 87.94 -31.51 -75.02
N PRO A 408 86.69 -31.05 -75.21
CA PRO A 408 85.72 -30.90 -74.13
C PRO A 408 85.05 -32.23 -73.79
N THR A 409 84.84 -32.50 -72.50
CA THR A 409 83.93 -33.57 -72.05
C THR A 409 82.90 -32.99 -71.09
N ASP A 410 81.75 -32.72 -71.69
CA ASP A 410 80.42 -32.85 -71.11
C ASP A 410 80.30 -34.23 -70.43
N ASP A 411 79.87 -34.28 -69.18
CA ASP A 411 79.17 -35.46 -68.69
C ASP A 411 78.05 -35.06 -67.74
N ARG A 412 76.90 -35.64 -68.04
CA ARG A 412 75.58 -35.32 -67.52
C ARG A 412 75.29 -36.16 -66.27
N THR A 413 74.24 -35.73 -65.58
CA THR A 413 73.23 -36.58 -64.91
C THR A 413 73.64 -37.35 -63.66
N THR A 414 73.09 -36.94 -62.52
CA THR A 414 72.24 -37.81 -61.68
C THR A 414 71.44 -36.98 -60.66
N GLN A 415 70.16 -36.74 -60.97
CA GLN A 415 69.07 -36.78 -59.98
C GLN A 415 68.81 -38.27 -59.60
N PRO A 416 68.05 -38.66 -58.55
CA PRO A 416 66.90 -37.93 -57.97
C PRO A 416 66.63 -38.11 -56.44
N THR A 417 65.48 -37.54 -56.03
CA THR A 417 64.48 -38.01 -55.05
C THR A 417 64.52 -37.59 -53.57
N LEU A 418 63.45 -36.84 -53.23
CA LEU A 418 62.50 -36.97 -52.10
C LEU A 418 62.96 -36.66 -50.68
N PHE A 419 62.46 -35.55 -50.11
CA PHE A 419 61.23 -35.51 -49.29
C PHE A 419 60.64 -34.08 -49.26
#